data_AF-A0A0F9PKX6-F1
#
_entry.id   AF-A0A0F9PKX6-F1
#
_cell.length_a   1.000
_cell.length_b   1.000
_cell.length_c   1.000
_cell.angle_alpha   90.00
_cell.angle_beta   90.00
_cell.angle_gamma   90.00
#
_symmetry.space_group_name_H-M   'P 1'
#
loop_
_entity.id
_entity.type
_entity.pdbx_description
1 polymer ?
#
loop_
_entity_poly.entity_id
_entity_poly.type
_entity_poly.pdbx_seq_one_letter_code
_entity_poly.pdbx_strand_id
1 'polypeptide(L)'
;MMILKNPSAGDILHYMGKGFKVTKVEPLPQKRFLMDERGLRLEFIKQRKEFIMDKPIVICLCGSTRFADHHAIMRWELEKQGAIVLMINYLPAWYAESQGWDGHDHFGEKAGLKEYLDELHLRKIDLSDKVIVINVDGYIGDSTSAEIRYAKITGKSVEYLEPLEQTTPATPINHLKSSSNTP
;
A
#
# COMPACT_ATOMS: atom_id res chain seq x y z
N MET A 1 2.17 26.73 14.31
CA MET A 1 2.81 25.61 13.60
C MET A 1 3.26 24.62 14.67
N MET A 2 2.46 23.59 14.94
CA MET A 2 2.74 22.64 16.03
C MET A 2 3.57 21.49 15.47
N ILE A 3 4.86 21.50 15.78
CA ILE A 3 5.77 20.38 15.55
C ILE A 3 5.23 19.20 16.36
N LEU A 4 4.84 18.12 15.69
CA LEU A 4 4.36 16.90 16.34
C LEU A 4 5.49 16.33 17.22
N LYS A 5 5.31 16.39 18.55
CA LYS A 5 6.05 15.50 19.46
C LYS A 5 5.53 14.09 19.18
N ASN A 6 6.43 13.14 18.92
CA ASN A 6 6.11 11.76 18.61
C ASN A 6 5.02 11.21 19.55
N PRO A 7 3.83 10.84 19.05
CA PRO A 7 2.78 10.29 19.89
C PRO A 7 3.24 8.98 20.53
N SER A 8 2.90 8.81 21.81
CA SER A 8 3.21 7.61 22.59
C SER A 8 2.18 6.50 22.35
N ALA A 9 2.53 5.25 22.70
CA ALA A 9 1.59 4.14 22.64
C ALA A 9 0.32 4.47 23.48
N GLY A 10 -0.84 4.49 22.82
CA GLY A 10 -2.14 4.85 23.44
C GLY A 10 -2.65 6.26 23.09
N ASP A 11 -1.88 7.07 22.37
CA ASP A 11 -2.33 8.34 21.83
C ASP A 11 -3.16 8.13 20.54
N ILE A 12 -4.34 8.75 20.46
CA ILE A 12 -5.12 8.85 19.22
C ILE A 12 -4.86 10.21 18.58
N LEU A 13 -4.53 10.19 17.29
CA LEU A 13 -4.32 11.37 16.48
C LEU A 13 -5.62 11.72 15.73
N HIS A 14 -6.22 12.86 16.04
CA HIS A 14 -7.40 13.37 15.34
C HIS A 14 -6.99 14.41 14.30
N TYR A 15 -7.26 14.14 13.03
CA TYR A 15 -7.09 15.14 11.98
C TYR A 15 -8.30 16.10 11.95
N MET A 16 -8.06 17.40 12.16
CA MET A 16 -9.10 18.42 12.31
C MET A 16 -9.24 19.34 11.07
N GLY A 17 -8.70 18.95 9.91
CA GLY A 17 -8.73 19.77 8.69
C GLY A 17 -7.72 20.92 8.61
N LYS A 18 -7.18 21.37 9.76
CA LYS A 18 -6.13 22.41 9.85
C LYS A 18 -4.97 22.04 10.78
N GLY A 19 -4.88 20.77 11.16
CA GLY A 19 -3.87 20.27 12.09
C GLY A 19 -4.35 19.03 12.85
N PHE A 20 -3.53 18.58 13.80
CA PHE A 20 -3.79 17.40 14.61
C PHE A 20 -4.05 17.75 16.06
N LYS A 21 -5.00 17.04 16.67
CA LYS A 21 -5.19 17.01 18.12
C LYS A 21 -4.84 15.62 18.61
N VAL A 22 -3.89 15.53 19.55
CA VAL A 22 -3.59 14.29 20.27
C VAL A 22 -4.57 14.18 21.44
N THR A 23 -5.22 13.05 21.58
CA THR A 23 -5.97 12.71 22.80
C THR A 23 -5.43 11.43 23.40
N LYS A 24 -5.16 11.46 24.71
CA LYS A 24 -4.99 10.23 25.48
C LYS A 24 -6.32 9.52 25.58
N VAL A 25 -6.35 8.23 25.25
CA VAL A 25 -7.52 7.41 25.45
C VAL A 25 -7.60 7.04 26.93
N GLU A 26 -8.58 7.57 27.64
CA GLU A 26 -9.02 6.89 28.85
C GLU A 26 -9.75 5.60 28.45
N PRO A 27 -9.53 4.46 29.13
CA PRO A 27 -10.19 3.21 28.81
C PRO A 27 -11.71 3.43 28.77
N LEU A 28 -12.34 3.05 27.66
CA LEU A 28 -13.76 3.28 27.44
C LEU A 28 -14.58 2.73 28.63
N PRO A 29 -15.47 3.54 29.24
CA PRO A 29 -16.36 3.04 30.27
C PRO A 29 -17.24 1.96 29.65
N GLN A 30 -17.18 0.75 30.20
CA GLN A 30 -18.01 -0.39 29.78
C GLN A 30 -19.48 -0.12 30.15
N LYS A 31 -20.17 0.71 29.36
CA LYS A 31 -21.62 0.81 29.43
C LYS A 31 -22.22 -0.43 28.78
N ARG A 32 -22.79 -1.27 29.63
CA ARG A 32 -23.53 -2.50 29.30
C ARG A 32 -24.83 -2.11 28.58
N PHE A 33 -24.80 -2.09 27.24
CA PHE A 33 -26.02 -2.16 26.46
C PHE A 33 -26.59 -3.58 26.64
N LEU A 34 -27.86 -3.69 27.04
CA LEU A 34 -28.58 -4.97 27.14
C LEU A 34 -29.04 -5.41 25.75
N MET A 35 -28.08 -5.65 24.87
CA MET A 35 -28.14 -6.59 23.75
C MET A 35 -26.73 -7.16 23.64
N ASP A 36 -26.58 -8.47 23.56
CA ASP A 36 -25.26 -9.05 23.33
C ASP A 36 -24.76 -8.67 21.92
N GLU A 37 -23.45 -8.75 21.68
CA GLU A 37 -22.85 -8.38 20.38
C GLU A 37 -23.51 -9.09 19.19
N ARG A 38 -24.08 -10.27 19.44
CA ARG A 38 -24.84 -11.07 18.46
C ARG A 38 -26.17 -10.41 18.12
N GLY A 39 -26.93 -9.92 19.10
CA GLY A 39 -28.17 -9.18 18.89
C GLY A 39 -27.99 -7.90 18.07
N LEU A 40 -26.96 -7.10 18.40
CA LEU A 40 -26.60 -5.89 17.66
C LEU A 40 -26.18 -6.19 16.21
N ARG A 41 -25.37 -7.22 16.00
CA ARG A 41 -24.93 -7.65 14.66
C ARG A 41 -26.10 -8.11 13.80
N LEU A 42 -27.06 -8.83 14.37
CA LEU A 42 -28.24 -9.33 13.65
C LEU A 42 -29.20 -8.19 13.27
N GLU A 43 -29.45 -7.23 14.15
CA GLU A 43 -30.23 -6.04 13.77
C GLU A 43 -29.54 -5.23 12.67
N PHE A 44 -28.23 -5.01 12.78
CA PHE A 44 -27.47 -4.30 11.76
C PHE A 44 -27.50 -5.00 10.39
N ILE A 45 -27.41 -6.34 10.37
CA ILE A 45 -27.53 -7.14 9.14
C ILE A 45 -28.94 -7.02 8.54
N LYS A 46 -30.00 -7.07 9.36
CA LYS A 46 -31.40 -6.93 8.90
C LYS A 46 -31.70 -5.56 8.31
N GLN A 47 -31.02 -4.51 8.75
CA GLN A 47 -31.21 -3.14 8.25
C GLN A 47 -30.47 -2.87 6.93
N ARG A 48 -29.50 -3.70 6.53
CA ARG A 48 -28.90 -3.58 5.20
C ARG A 48 -29.94 -4.01 4.17
N LYS A 49 -30.39 -3.08 3.31
CA LYS A 49 -31.01 -3.44 2.02
C LYS A 49 -30.09 -4.48 1.36
N GLU A 50 -30.64 -5.62 0.96
CA GLU A 50 -29.97 -6.85 0.53
C GLU A 50 -28.84 -6.62 -0.50
N PHE A 51 -27.68 -6.18 -0.03
CA PHE A 51 -26.43 -6.26 -0.76
C PHE A 51 -25.51 -7.15 0.05
N ILE A 52 -25.82 -8.44 0.01
CA ILE A 52 -24.99 -9.50 0.56
C ILE A 52 -23.93 -9.77 -0.51
N MET A 53 -22.71 -9.32 -0.28
CA MET A 53 -21.55 -9.77 -1.05
C MET A 53 -20.88 -10.93 -0.32
N ASP A 54 -20.30 -11.86 -1.09
CA ASP A 54 -19.40 -12.87 -0.56
C ASP A 54 -18.20 -12.21 0.14
N LYS A 55 -17.46 -12.99 0.93
CA LYS A 55 -16.24 -12.49 1.57
C LYS A 55 -15.31 -11.92 0.48
N PRO A 56 -15.00 -10.60 0.52
CA PRO A 56 -14.19 -9.98 -0.50
C PRO A 56 -12.75 -10.50 -0.42
N ILE A 57 -12.10 -10.60 -1.57
CA ILE A 57 -10.65 -10.80 -1.64
C ILE A 57 -9.94 -9.54 -1.12
N VAL A 58 -8.88 -9.72 -0.34
CA VAL A 58 -8.00 -8.66 0.13
C VAL A 58 -6.76 -8.61 -0.75
N ILE A 59 -6.50 -7.48 -1.38
CA ILE A 59 -5.36 -7.29 -2.28
C ILE A 59 -4.44 -6.22 -1.68
N CYS A 60 -3.14 -6.50 -1.62
CA CYS A 60 -2.13 -5.48 -1.29
C CYS A 60 -1.47 -4.96 -2.56
N LEU A 61 -1.55 -3.65 -2.80
CA LEU A 61 -0.80 -3.00 -3.88
C LEU A 61 0.59 -2.60 -3.39
N CYS A 62 1.60 -3.18 -4.00
CA CYS A 62 3.00 -2.85 -3.78
C CYS A 62 3.52 -2.01 -4.95
N GLY A 63 4.48 -1.13 -4.71
CA GLY A 63 4.96 -0.21 -5.74
C GLY A 63 5.52 1.09 -5.19
N SER A 64 6.12 1.86 -6.08
CA SER A 64 6.77 3.12 -5.74
C SER A 64 5.74 4.23 -5.48
N THR A 65 5.94 5.02 -4.43
CA THR A 65 5.10 6.18 -4.13
C THR A 65 5.11 7.24 -5.23
N ARG A 66 6.10 7.23 -6.14
CA ARG A 66 6.09 8.11 -7.32
C ARG A 66 4.90 7.85 -8.25
N PHE A 67 4.32 6.66 -8.17
CA PHE A 67 3.14 6.25 -8.93
C PHE A 67 1.88 6.23 -8.05
N ALA A 68 1.83 7.08 -7.01
CA ALA A 68 0.72 7.19 -6.07
C ALA A 68 -0.65 7.30 -6.76
N ASP A 69 -0.75 8.02 -7.88
CA ASP A 69 -1.99 8.13 -8.66
C ASP A 69 -2.38 6.82 -9.33
N HIS A 70 -1.42 6.03 -9.84
CA HIS A 70 -1.68 4.71 -10.40
C HIS A 70 -2.16 3.74 -9.31
N HIS A 71 -1.62 3.82 -8.11
CA HIS A 71 -2.14 3.07 -6.96
C HIS A 71 -3.59 3.46 -6.64
N ALA A 72 -3.90 4.75 -6.60
CA ALA A 72 -5.25 5.24 -6.31
C ALA A 72 -6.26 4.80 -7.38
N ILE A 73 -5.88 4.85 -8.67
CA ILE A 73 -6.69 4.37 -9.80
C ILE A 73 -6.89 2.86 -9.71
N MET A 74 -5.82 2.08 -9.53
CA MET A 74 -5.92 0.61 -9.44
C MET A 74 -6.78 0.17 -8.25
N ARG A 75 -6.65 0.87 -7.11
CA ARG A 75 -7.52 0.67 -5.96
C ARG A 75 -8.98 0.87 -6.31
N TRP A 76 -9.32 1.99 -6.97
CA TRP A 76 -10.69 2.26 -7.42
C TRP A 76 -11.22 1.17 -8.36
N GLU A 77 -10.41 0.72 -9.32
CA GLU A 77 -10.81 -0.33 -10.27
C GLU A 77 -11.06 -1.67 -9.59
N LEU A 78 -10.26 -2.05 -8.60
CA LEU A 78 -10.44 -3.29 -7.84
C LEU A 78 -11.59 -3.22 -6.82
N GLU A 79 -11.78 -2.09 -6.14
CA GLU A 79 -12.88 -1.91 -5.19
C GLU A 79 -14.25 -1.92 -5.89
N LYS A 80 -14.34 -1.37 -7.12
CA LYS A 80 -15.54 -1.52 -7.97
C LYS A 80 -15.90 -2.98 -8.28
N GLN A 81 -14.91 -3.88 -8.22
CA GLN A 81 -15.08 -5.32 -8.43
C GLN A 81 -15.33 -6.07 -7.11
N GLY A 82 -15.47 -5.36 -5.99
CA GLY A 82 -15.76 -5.94 -4.68
C GLY A 82 -14.53 -6.41 -3.90
N ALA A 83 -13.31 -6.03 -4.30
CA ALA A 83 -12.12 -6.30 -3.50
C ALA A 83 -11.95 -5.30 -2.35
N ILE A 84 -11.27 -5.71 -1.28
CA ILE A 84 -10.67 -4.81 -0.29
C ILE A 84 -9.23 -4.56 -0.72
N VAL A 85 -8.82 -3.29 -0.80
CA VAL A 85 -7.48 -2.93 -1.24
C VAL A 85 -6.68 -2.27 -0.12
N LEU A 86 -5.54 -2.88 0.20
CA LEU A 86 -4.48 -2.31 1.02
C LEU A 86 -3.42 -1.72 0.10
N MET A 87 -2.85 -0.56 0.43
CA MET A 87 -1.81 0.07 -0.39
C MET A 87 -0.91 0.98 0.45
N ILE A 88 0.13 1.53 -0.17
CA ILE A 88 0.93 2.64 0.37
C ILE A 88 0.03 3.82 0.79
N ASN A 89 0.51 4.65 1.70
CA ASN A 89 -0.27 5.82 2.12
C ASN A 89 -0.31 6.84 0.97
N TYR A 90 -1.52 7.16 0.53
CA TYR A 90 -1.79 8.25 -0.41
C TYR A 90 -2.16 9.50 0.38
N LEU A 91 -1.32 10.54 0.32
CA LEU A 91 -1.62 11.83 0.93
C LEU A 91 -2.04 12.81 -0.16
N PRO A 92 -3.14 13.57 0.03
CA PRO A 92 -3.52 14.60 -0.92
C PRO A 92 -2.51 15.75 -0.89
N ALA A 93 -2.30 16.37 -2.07
CA ALA A 93 -1.35 17.48 -2.28
C ALA A 93 -1.39 18.56 -1.19
N TRP A 94 -2.59 19.07 -0.90
CA TRP A 94 -2.80 20.12 0.10
C TRP A 94 -2.29 19.74 1.50
N TYR A 95 -2.32 18.45 1.85
CA TYR A 95 -1.84 17.98 3.15
C TYR A 95 -0.31 17.99 3.16
N ALA A 96 0.34 17.42 2.14
CA ALA A 96 1.79 17.41 2.01
C ALA A 96 2.37 18.83 2.01
N GLU A 97 1.75 19.74 1.25
CA GLU A 97 2.10 21.17 1.22
C GLU A 97 2.00 21.81 2.61
N SER A 98 0.96 21.48 3.39
CA SER A 98 0.82 21.99 4.77
C SER A 98 1.91 21.53 5.72
N GLN A 99 2.62 20.44 5.39
CA GLN A 99 3.77 19.94 6.14
C GLN A 99 5.11 20.54 5.65
N GLY A 100 5.09 21.36 4.59
CA GLY A 100 6.30 21.88 3.96
C GLY A 100 7.05 20.85 3.12
N TRP A 101 6.36 19.77 2.70
CA TRP A 101 6.91 18.78 1.79
C TRP A 101 6.64 19.18 0.35
N ASP A 102 7.69 19.13 -0.47
CA ASP A 102 7.57 19.30 -1.92
C ASP A 102 7.11 17.99 -2.58
N GLY A 103 6.52 18.06 -3.78
CA GLY A 103 6.09 16.89 -4.55
C GLY A 103 4.97 16.04 -3.92
N HIS A 104 4.73 14.87 -4.51
CA HIS A 104 3.59 13.99 -4.17
C HIS A 104 4.00 12.56 -3.80
N ASP A 105 5.27 12.34 -3.46
CA ASP A 105 5.84 11.03 -3.17
C ASP A 105 6.86 11.07 -2.01
N HIS A 106 7.35 9.88 -1.61
CA HIS A 106 8.40 9.70 -0.60
C HIS A 106 8.12 10.42 0.73
N PHE A 107 6.83 10.49 1.12
CA PHE A 107 6.43 11.16 2.36
C PHE A 107 6.98 10.47 3.60
N GLY A 108 7.23 9.15 3.54
CA GLY A 108 7.87 8.42 4.62
C GLY A 108 9.28 8.92 4.89
N GLU A 109 10.07 9.11 3.84
CA GLU A 109 11.42 9.67 3.88
C GLU A 109 11.38 11.11 4.39
N LYS A 110 10.49 11.95 3.83
CA LYS A 110 10.34 13.37 4.22
C LYS A 110 9.89 13.54 5.67
N ALA A 111 9.19 12.56 6.22
CA ALA A 111 8.78 12.52 7.62
C ALA A 111 9.81 11.84 8.55
N GLY A 112 10.86 11.20 8.01
CA GLY A 112 11.79 10.39 8.80
C GLY A 112 11.16 9.10 9.37
N LEU A 113 10.18 8.53 8.66
CA LEU A 113 9.38 7.37 9.07
C LEU A 113 9.46 6.20 8.07
N LYS A 114 10.40 6.22 7.13
CA LYS A 114 10.49 5.24 6.04
C LYS A 114 10.47 3.80 6.56
N GLU A 115 11.39 3.46 7.47
CA GLU A 115 11.58 2.09 7.95
C GLU A 115 10.33 1.56 8.67
N TYR A 116 9.66 2.43 9.43
CA TYR A 116 8.43 2.09 10.11
C TYR A 116 7.27 1.85 9.13
N LEU A 117 7.17 2.68 8.09
CA LEU A 117 6.14 2.53 7.06
C LEU A 117 6.37 1.32 6.15
N ASP A 118 7.63 0.99 5.86
CA ASP A 118 8.01 -0.22 5.12
C ASP A 118 7.60 -1.48 5.91
N GLU A 119 7.88 -1.54 7.20
CA GLU A 119 7.47 -2.67 8.05
C GLU A 119 5.95 -2.81 8.14
N LEU A 120 5.22 -1.69 8.24
CA LEU A 120 3.77 -1.70 8.18
C LEU A 120 3.25 -2.19 6.83
N HIS A 121 3.97 -1.95 5.73
CA HIS A 121 3.59 -2.47 4.43
C HIS A 121 3.73 -4.00 4.35
N LEU A 122 4.77 -4.58 4.98
CA LEU A 122 4.88 -6.04 5.11
C LEU A 122 3.70 -6.64 5.88
N ARG A 123 3.22 -5.96 6.93
CA ARG A 123 2.00 -6.39 7.64
C ARG A 123 0.73 -6.29 6.79
N LYS A 124 0.65 -5.34 5.86
CA LYS A 124 -0.45 -5.29 4.87
C LYS A 124 -0.40 -6.50 3.93
N ILE A 125 0.79 -6.96 3.56
CA ILE A 125 0.98 -8.18 2.77
C ILE A 125 0.53 -9.42 3.57
N ASP A 126 0.84 -9.48 4.87
CA ASP A 126 0.38 -10.61 5.71
C ASP A 126 -1.15 -10.73 5.72
N LEU A 127 -1.85 -9.58 5.77
CA LEU A 127 -3.30 -9.46 5.80
C LEU A 127 -3.98 -9.71 4.44
N SER A 128 -3.25 -9.66 3.32
CA SER A 128 -3.84 -9.81 2.00
C SER A 128 -3.91 -11.26 1.54
N ASP A 129 -4.84 -11.58 0.65
CA ASP A 129 -4.89 -12.86 -0.03
C ASP A 129 -3.85 -12.91 -1.18
N LYS A 130 -3.60 -11.77 -1.82
CA LYS A 130 -2.57 -11.63 -2.87
C LYS A 130 -1.93 -10.25 -2.93
N VAL A 131 -0.90 -10.13 -3.76
CA VAL A 131 -0.18 -8.88 -4.06
C VAL A 131 -0.29 -8.55 -5.54
N ILE A 132 -0.51 -7.27 -5.86
CA ILE A 132 -0.35 -6.72 -7.20
C ILE A 132 0.73 -5.63 -7.15
N VAL A 133 1.70 -5.71 -8.06
CA VAL A 133 2.82 -4.77 -8.17
C VAL A 133 2.49 -3.69 -9.21
N ILE A 134 2.55 -2.42 -8.82
CA ILE A 134 2.42 -1.26 -9.71
C ILE A 134 3.80 -0.94 -10.29
N ASN A 135 4.16 -1.66 -11.36
CA ASN A 135 5.45 -1.56 -12.07
C ASN A 135 5.33 -0.74 -13.37
N VAL A 136 4.92 0.52 -13.26
CA VAL A 136 4.77 1.43 -14.43
C VAL A 136 6.09 1.54 -15.20
N ASP A 137 6.04 1.37 -16.51
CA ASP A 137 7.20 1.30 -17.41
C ASP A 137 8.26 0.27 -16.96
N GLY A 138 7.81 -0.83 -16.36
CA GLY A 138 8.67 -1.86 -15.79
C GLY A 138 9.46 -1.46 -14.52
N TYR A 139 9.23 -0.27 -13.95
CA TYR A 139 9.99 0.19 -12.78
C TYR A 139 9.71 -0.63 -11.52
N ILE A 140 10.76 -1.15 -10.89
CA ILE A 140 10.70 -1.79 -9.57
C ILE A 140 11.85 -1.23 -8.71
N GLY A 141 11.51 -0.53 -7.63
CA GLY A 141 12.49 0.00 -6.68
C GLY A 141 12.91 -1.02 -5.61
N ASP A 142 13.86 -0.64 -4.75
CA ASP A 142 14.40 -1.54 -3.70
C ASP A 142 13.34 -1.97 -2.68
N SER A 143 12.52 -1.02 -2.19
CA SER A 143 11.44 -1.31 -1.24
C SER A 143 10.43 -2.27 -1.86
N THR A 144 10.01 -2.01 -3.10
CA THR A 144 9.09 -2.87 -3.86
C THR A 144 9.71 -4.26 -4.13
N SER A 145 11.01 -4.32 -4.42
CA SER A 145 11.71 -5.59 -4.57
C SER A 145 11.72 -6.40 -3.26
N ALA A 146 11.90 -5.74 -2.11
CA ALA A 146 11.81 -6.37 -0.79
C ALA A 146 10.39 -6.87 -0.49
N GLU A 147 9.36 -6.07 -0.78
CA GLU A 147 7.95 -6.44 -0.67
C GLU A 147 7.62 -7.68 -1.53
N ILE A 148 8.05 -7.70 -2.79
CA ILE A 148 7.86 -8.85 -3.70
C ILE A 148 8.52 -10.11 -3.13
N ARG A 149 9.76 -10.01 -2.64
CA ARG A 149 10.44 -11.15 -2.00
C ARG A 149 9.69 -11.63 -0.78
N TYR A 150 9.24 -10.72 0.08
CA TYR A 150 8.49 -11.04 1.29
C TYR A 150 7.17 -11.74 0.97
N ALA A 151 6.41 -11.23 0.00
CA ALA A 151 5.15 -11.83 -0.47
C ALA A 151 5.39 -13.27 -0.95
N LYS A 152 6.44 -13.50 -1.75
CA LYS A 152 6.80 -14.85 -2.23
C LYS A 152 7.17 -15.80 -1.08
N ILE A 153 7.98 -15.35 -0.13
CA ILE A 153 8.42 -16.18 1.02
C ILE A 153 7.23 -16.51 1.95
N THR A 154 6.27 -15.60 2.08
CA THR A 154 5.04 -15.82 2.86
C THR A 154 3.95 -16.55 2.09
N GLY A 155 4.24 -17.03 0.87
CA GLY A 155 3.33 -17.84 0.06
C GLY A 155 2.19 -17.06 -0.59
N LYS A 156 2.28 -15.73 -0.67
CA LYS A 156 1.30 -14.88 -1.36
C LYS A 156 1.56 -14.94 -2.87
N SER A 157 0.50 -15.00 -3.66
CA SER A 157 0.62 -14.82 -5.11
C SER A 157 0.97 -13.36 -5.44
N VAL A 158 1.82 -13.17 -6.46
CA VAL A 158 2.29 -11.86 -6.91
C VAL A 158 1.96 -11.71 -8.39
N GLU A 159 1.11 -10.73 -8.69
CA GLU A 159 0.75 -10.28 -10.04
C GLU A 159 1.40 -8.91 -10.31
N TYR A 160 1.57 -8.54 -11.58
CA TYR A 160 2.20 -7.28 -12.00
C TYR A 160 1.22 -6.51 -12.87
N LEU A 161 1.19 -5.18 -12.73
CA LEU A 161 0.39 -4.28 -13.56
C LEU A 161 0.81 -4.40 -15.03
N GLU A 162 2.11 -4.41 -15.28
CA GLU A 162 2.70 -4.59 -16.59
C GLU A 162 3.46 -5.92 -16.66
N PRO A 163 3.50 -6.58 -17.83
CA PRO A 163 4.32 -7.77 -18.02
C PRO A 163 5.80 -7.47 -17.69
N LEU A 164 6.45 -8.39 -16.97
CA LEU A 164 7.90 -8.32 -16.81
C LEU A 164 8.55 -8.59 -18.17
N GLU A 165 9.40 -7.68 -18.64
CA GLU A 165 10.19 -7.93 -19.85
C GLU A 165 10.98 -9.22 -19.69
N GLN A 166 10.80 -10.16 -20.62
CA GLN A 166 11.63 -11.34 -20.71
C GLN A 166 12.98 -10.87 -21.27
N THR A 167 14.02 -10.86 -20.45
CA THR A 167 15.38 -10.69 -20.99
C THR A 167 15.68 -11.90 -21.87
N THR A 168 15.57 -11.74 -23.19
CA THR A 168 16.09 -12.73 -24.14
C THR A 168 17.59 -12.85 -23.89
N PRO A 169 18.16 -14.07 -23.78
CA PRO A 169 19.61 -14.21 -23.68
C PRO A 169 20.25 -13.53 -24.88
N ALA A 170 21.22 -12.64 -24.64
CA ALA A 170 21.96 -11.97 -25.70
C ALA A 170 22.52 -13.02 -26.67
N THR A 171 22.17 -12.90 -27.95
CA THR A 171 22.73 -13.72 -29.03
C THR A 171 24.26 -13.64 -28.99
N PRO A 172 24.99 -14.78 -28.99
CA PRO A 172 26.45 -14.73 -28.99
C PRO A 172 26.94 -14.03 -30.26
N ILE A 173 27.75 -12.98 -30.08
CA ILE A 173 28.44 -12.31 -31.18
C ILE A 173 29.49 -13.29 -31.73
N ASN A 174 29.20 -13.92 -32.86
CA ASN A 174 30.22 -14.64 -33.63
C ASN A 174 31.21 -13.61 -34.19
N HIS A 175 32.39 -13.50 -33.57
CA HIS A 175 33.53 -12.83 -34.18
C HIS A 175 33.96 -13.58 -35.45
N LEU A 176 33.54 -13.08 -36.61
CA LEU A 176 34.23 -13.37 -37.87
C LEU A 176 35.61 -12.72 -37.80
N LYS A 177 36.65 -13.55 -37.66
CA LYS A 177 38.03 -13.16 -37.97
C LYS A 177 38.12 -12.94 -39.48
N SER A 178 38.36 -11.70 -39.90
CA SER A 178 38.86 -11.41 -41.23
C SER A 178 40.33 -11.83 -41.30
N SER A 179 40.62 -12.91 -42.01
CA SER A 179 41.99 -13.21 -42.44
C SER A 179 42.31 -12.34 -43.66
N SER A 180 43.31 -11.49 -43.48
CA SER A 180 44.10 -10.83 -44.51
C SER A 180 44.55 -11.81 -45.60
N ASN A 181 44.52 -11.37 -46.86
CA ASN A 181 45.53 -11.76 -47.85
C ASN A 181 45.67 -10.66 -48.91
N THR A 182 46.79 -9.95 -48.81
CA THR A 182 47.45 -9.20 -49.89
C THR A 182 48.50 -10.12 -50.52
N PRO A 183 48.79 -10.02 -51.82
CA PRO A 183 50.16 -10.08 -52.30
C PRO A 183 50.86 -8.71 -52.17
#